data_AF-A0A537UVG7-F1
#
_entry.id   AF-A0A537UVG7-F1
#
_cell.length_a   1.000
_cell.length_b   1.000
_cell.length_c   1.000
_cell.angle_alpha   90.00
_cell.angle_beta   90.00
_cell.angle_gamma   90.00
#
_symmetry.space_group_name_H-M   'P 1'
#
loop_
_entity.id
_entity.type
_entity.pdbx_description
1 polymer ?
#
loop_
_entity_poly.entity_id
_entity_poly.type
_entity_poly.pdbx_seq_one_letter_code
_entity_poly.pdbx_strand_id
1 'polypeptide(L)'
;MIARVGSRRWFAAAAAMALLAMAGCAQPPPAAPYLAAAPSPGMARIWFYRDLNPNDVLAEAYIRLNGAVAGVSVAGGAFYRDVAPGRYHISVDSYVQDLHNEADLVLAPSGEVYAKVLPLDSFVQGGAAVGGGYKRNTFVVWLYPPEQGRAAVAHSYFTAGGS
;
A
#
# COMPACT_ATOMS: atom_id res chain seq x y z
N MET A 1 61.56 -1.89 -13.79
CA MET A 1 60.19 -2.34 -14.08
C MET A 1 59.37 -2.20 -12.81
N ILE A 2 58.46 -1.23 -12.71
CA ILE A 2 57.60 -1.01 -11.52
C ILE A 2 56.16 -1.33 -11.91
N ALA A 3 55.54 -2.27 -11.18
CA ALA A 3 54.29 -2.92 -11.51
C ALA A 3 53.06 -2.00 -11.30
N ARG A 4 52.32 -1.70 -12.38
CA ARG A 4 50.99 -1.05 -12.36
C ARG A 4 49.86 -2.07 -12.21
N VAL A 5 49.89 -2.94 -11.20
CA VAL A 5 48.90 -4.04 -11.05
C VAL A 5 47.88 -3.77 -9.92
N GLY A 6 48.14 -2.82 -9.01
CA GLY A 6 47.26 -2.55 -7.87
C GLY A 6 46.01 -1.70 -8.17
N SER A 7 46.16 -0.62 -8.94
CA SER A 7 45.09 0.39 -9.10
C SER A 7 43.84 -0.14 -9.82
N ARG A 8 44.03 -0.94 -10.88
CA ARG A 8 42.93 -1.37 -11.77
C ARG A 8 41.92 -2.31 -11.10
N ARG A 9 42.37 -3.10 -10.11
CA ARG A 9 41.50 -3.99 -9.31
C ARG A 9 40.66 -3.23 -8.29
N TRP A 10 41.20 -2.14 -7.75
CA TRP A 10 40.53 -1.32 -6.74
C TRP A 10 39.45 -0.44 -7.37
N PHE A 11 39.73 0.12 -8.55
CA PHE A 11 38.72 0.83 -9.35
C PHE A 11 37.57 -0.09 -9.80
N ALA A 12 37.88 -1.34 -10.20
CA ALA A 12 36.85 -2.30 -10.57
C ALA A 12 35.96 -2.71 -9.39
N ALA A 13 36.53 -2.91 -8.20
CA ALA A 13 35.78 -3.22 -6.99
C ALA A 13 34.90 -2.04 -6.54
N ALA A 14 35.42 -0.81 -6.58
CA ALA A 14 34.67 0.40 -6.26
C ALA A 14 33.52 0.64 -7.26
N ALA A 15 33.75 0.42 -8.56
CA ALA A 15 32.72 0.52 -9.59
C ALA A 15 31.62 -0.55 -9.40
N ALA A 16 31.98 -1.79 -9.07
CA ALA A 16 31.01 -2.85 -8.78
C ALA A 16 30.17 -2.53 -7.53
N MET A 17 30.79 -1.98 -6.48
CA MET A 17 30.10 -1.60 -5.25
C MET A 17 29.18 -0.37 -5.45
N ALA A 18 29.57 0.57 -6.31
CA ALA A 18 28.73 1.70 -6.72
C ALA A 18 27.52 1.24 -7.57
N LEU A 19 27.71 0.26 -8.46
CA LEU A 19 26.61 -0.34 -9.24
C LEU A 19 25.63 -1.13 -8.35
N LEU A 20 26.13 -1.83 -7.33
CA LEU A 20 25.29 -2.52 -6.33
C LEU A 20 24.55 -1.52 -5.43
N ALA A 21 25.15 -0.38 -5.09
CA ALA A 21 24.51 0.68 -4.32
C ALA A 21 23.36 1.36 -5.09
N MET A 22 23.47 1.48 -6.42
CA MET A 22 22.41 2.03 -7.28
C MET A 22 21.22 1.06 -7.45
N ALA A 23 21.44 -0.25 -7.30
CA ALA A 23 20.36 -1.25 -7.35
C ALA A 23 19.44 -1.24 -6.12
N GLY A 24 19.84 -0.58 -5.02
CA GLY A 24 19.05 -0.47 -3.78
C GLY A 24 17.92 0.56 -3.83
N CYS A 25 17.88 1.42 -4.84
CA CYS A 25 16.85 2.45 -5.04
C CYS A 25 15.86 2.07 -6.16
N ALA A 26 15.46 0.80 -6.24
CA ALA A 26 14.40 0.41 -7.16
C ALA A 26 13.08 1.03 -6.68
N GLN A 27 12.57 2.00 -7.44
CA GLN A 27 11.23 2.55 -7.24
C GLN A 27 10.21 1.41 -7.31
N PRO A 28 9.25 1.30 -6.38
CA PRO A 28 8.24 0.27 -6.44
C PRO A 28 7.49 0.35 -7.78
N PRO A 29 7.13 -0.79 -8.39
CA PRO A 29 6.53 -0.81 -9.72
C PRO A 29 5.18 -0.09 -9.71
N PRO A 30 4.77 0.58 -10.80
CA PRO A 30 3.43 1.17 -10.88
C PRO A 30 2.33 0.10 -10.81
N ALA A 31 1.17 0.45 -10.25
CA ALA A 31 0.03 -0.46 -10.16
C ALA A 31 -0.81 -0.53 -11.45
N ALA A 32 -0.72 0.48 -12.33
CA ALA A 32 -1.50 0.54 -13.57
C ALA A 32 -1.46 -0.73 -14.46
N PRO A 33 -0.31 -1.42 -14.67
CA PRO A 33 -0.27 -2.64 -15.48
C PRO A 33 -1.16 -3.77 -14.93
N TYR A 34 -1.38 -3.81 -13.61
CA TYR A 34 -2.17 -4.84 -12.95
C TYR A 34 -3.69 -4.61 -13.09
N LEU A 35 -4.11 -3.37 -13.40
CA LEU A 35 -5.52 -3.04 -13.69
C LEU A 35 -6.01 -3.54 -15.05
N ALA A 36 -5.10 -3.97 -15.93
CA ALA A 36 -5.44 -4.59 -17.20
C ALA A 36 -5.67 -6.11 -17.06
N ALA A 37 -5.14 -6.72 -16.00
CA ALA A 37 -5.32 -8.14 -15.73
C ALA A 37 -6.71 -8.37 -15.13
N ALA A 38 -7.51 -9.25 -15.74
CA ALA A 38 -8.79 -9.64 -15.17
C ALA A 38 -8.59 -10.40 -13.83
N PRO A 39 -9.61 -10.44 -12.97
CA PRO A 39 -9.63 -11.40 -11.86
C PRO A 39 -9.45 -12.84 -12.37
N SER A 40 -8.87 -13.69 -11.54
CA SER A 40 -8.74 -15.13 -11.83
C SER A 40 -10.10 -15.73 -12.22
N PRO A 41 -10.15 -16.73 -13.12
CA PRO A 41 -11.41 -17.27 -13.62
C PRO A 41 -12.38 -17.70 -12.50
N GLY A 42 -13.60 -17.16 -12.53
CA GLY A 42 -14.63 -17.42 -11.51
C GLY A 42 -14.47 -16.65 -10.20
N MET A 43 -13.41 -15.86 -10.05
CA MET A 43 -13.15 -15.03 -8.89
C MET A 43 -13.63 -13.58 -9.12
N ALA A 44 -13.79 -12.85 -8.02
CA ALA A 44 -13.93 -11.42 -7.98
C ALA A 44 -12.64 -10.79 -7.45
N ARG A 45 -12.46 -9.47 -7.58
CA ARG A 45 -11.28 -8.76 -7.09
C ARG A 45 -11.64 -7.63 -6.14
N ILE A 46 -10.91 -7.54 -5.04
CA ILE A 46 -10.90 -6.36 -4.18
C ILE A 46 -9.55 -5.68 -4.33
N TRP A 47 -9.56 -4.44 -4.79
CA TRP A 47 -8.42 -3.54 -4.75
C TRP A 47 -8.40 -2.81 -3.42
N PHE A 48 -7.23 -2.79 -2.76
CA PHE A 48 -6.97 -2.01 -1.57
C PHE A 48 -5.92 -0.96 -1.92
N TYR A 49 -6.16 0.30 -1.55
CA TYR A 49 -5.23 1.38 -1.85
C TYR A 49 -5.28 2.50 -0.83
N ARG A 50 -4.21 3.29 -0.78
CA ARG A 50 -4.13 4.53 -0.02
C ARG A 50 -3.37 5.57 -0.83
N ASP A 51 -3.91 6.79 -0.89
CA ASP A 51 -3.25 7.88 -1.60
C ASP A 51 -1.94 8.28 -0.92
N LEU A 52 -1.00 8.82 -1.69
CA LEU A 52 0.19 9.46 -1.15
C LEU A 52 -0.09 10.95 -0.94
N ASN A 53 -0.30 11.36 0.30
CA ASN A 53 -0.37 12.77 0.68
C ASN A 53 0.81 13.10 1.60
N PRO A 54 1.69 14.05 1.22
CA PRO A 54 2.85 14.43 2.03
C PRO A 54 2.53 14.95 3.43
N ASN A 55 1.30 15.37 3.67
CA ASN A 55 0.84 15.89 4.96
C ASN A 55 0.18 14.82 5.84
N ASP A 56 -0.04 13.61 5.31
CA ASP A 56 -0.68 12.51 6.05
C ASP A 56 0.35 11.67 6.80
N VAL A 57 -0.12 10.84 7.73
CA VAL A 57 0.73 9.91 8.46
C VAL A 57 1.28 8.82 7.54
N LEU A 58 2.57 8.52 7.68
CA LEU A 58 3.22 7.39 6.98
C LEU A 58 3.04 6.05 7.70
N ALA A 59 2.37 6.05 8.87
CA ALA A 59 2.06 4.82 9.58
C ALA A 59 1.24 3.88 8.70
N GLU A 60 1.51 2.59 8.87
CA GLU A 60 0.87 1.50 8.16
C GLU A 60 -0.15 0.82 9.07
N ALA A 61 -1.21 0.28 8.47
CA ALA A 61 -2.26 -0.46 9.17
C ALA A 61 -2.53 -1.78 8.45
N TYR A 62 -2.77 -2.85 9.21
CA TYR A 62 -3.29 -4.08 8.63
C TYR A 62 -4.69 -3.87 8.11
N ILE A 63 -4.92 -4.32 6.88
CA ILE A 63 -6.25 -4.45 6.30
C ILE A 63 -6.65 -5.91 6.47
N ARG A 64 -7.84 -6.14 6.97
CA ARG A 64 -8.41 -7.47 7.20
C ARG A 64 -9.59 -7.71 6.29
N LEU A 65 -9.69 -8.95 5.83
CA LEU A 65 -10.83 -9.45 5.08
C LEU A 65 -11.40 -10.64 5.86
N ASN A 66 -12.65 -10.51 6.31
CA ASN A 66 -13.32 -11.48 7.17
C ASN A 66 -12.49 -11.82 8.43
N GLY A 67 -11.82 -10.81 9.01
CA GLY A 67 -10.98 -10.93 10.21
C GLY A 67 -9.54 -11.41 9.98
N ALA A 68 -9.24 -12.03 8.84
CA ALA A 68 -7.89 -12.45 8.47
C ALA A 68 -7.12 -11.28 7.85
N VAL A 69 -5.81 -11.17 8.11
CA VAL A 69 -4.98 -10.13 7.49
C VAL A 69 -4.94 -10.36 5.98
N ALA A 70 -5.44 -9.38 5.23
CA ALA A 70 -5.45 -9.37 3.78
C ALA A 70 -4.28 -8.57 3.20
N GLY A 71 -3.67 -7.65 3.95
CA GLY A 71 -2.50 -6.90 3.53
C GLY A 71 -2.24 -5.68 4.42
N VAL A 72 -1.44 -4.74 3.93
CA VAL A 72 -1.01 -3.56 4.68
C VAL A 72 -1.31 -2.29 3.90
N SER A 73 -1.85 -1.26 4.57
CA SER A 73 -2.13 0.05 3.99
C SER A 73 -0.88 0.93 3.90
N VAL A 74 -0.16 0.83 2.79
CA VAL A 74 1.05 1.63 2.52
C VAL A 74 0.69 2.93 1.80
N ALA A 75 1.30 4.06 2.19
CA ALA A 75 1.03 5.38 1.61
C ALA A 75 1.40 5.44 0.12
N GLY A 76 0.43 5.69 -0.78
CA GLY A 76 0.62 5.63 -2.23
C GLY A 76 0.61 4.23 -2.82
N GLY A 77 0.42 3.21 -1.99
CA GLY A 77 0.43 1.81 -2.38
C GLY A 77 -0.96 1.33 -2.78
N ALA A 78 -0.99 0.36 -3.70
CA ALA A 78 -2.16 -0.44 -4.01
C ALA A 78 -1.78 -1.93 -4.11
N PHE A 79 -2.72 -2.81 -3.76
CA PHE A 79 -2.64 -4.24 -3.98
C PHE A 79 -4.04 -4.82 -4.16
N TYR A 80 -4.15 -6.10 -4.54
CA TYR A 80 -5.44 -6.75 -4.70
C TYR A 80 -5.50 -8.15 -4.13
N ARG A 81 -6.73 -8.61 -3.87
CA ARG A 81 -7.07 -10.02 -3.61
C ARG A 81 -8.10 -10.49 -4.62
N ASP A 82 -7.80 -11.59 -5.28
CA ASP A 82 -8.81 -12.36 -6.00
C ASP A 82 -9.49 -13.28 -4.98
N VAL A 83 -10.82 -13.20 -4.89
CA VAL A 83 -11.63 -13.89 -3.88
C VAL A 83 -12.86 -14.52 -4.52
N ALA A 84 -13.44 -15.55 -3.88
CA ALA A 84 -14.67 -16.15 -4.39
C ALA A 84 -15.83 -15.12 -4.38
N PRO A 85 -16.81 -15.20 -5.28
CA PRO A 85 -18.00 -14.36 -5.21
C PRO A 85 -18.75 -14.59 -3.89
N GLY A 86 -19.25 -13.52 -3.27
CA GLY A 86 -19.88 -13.63 -1.95
C GLY A 86 -19.88 -12.34 -1.14
N ARG A 87 -20.27 -12.46 0.13
CA ARG A 87 -20.25 -11.36 1.11
C ARG A 87 -18.89 -11.27 1.78
N TYR A 88 -18.39 -10.05 1.93
CA TYR A 88 -17.12 -9.79 2.59
C TYR A 88 -17.25 -8.62 3.56
N HIS A 89 -16.52 -8.76 4.66
CA HIS A 89 -16.32 -7.72 5.65
C HIS A 89 -14.86 -7.27 5.59
N ILE A 90 -14.64 -5.99 5.28
CA ILE A 90 -13.32 -5.37 5.33
C ILE A 90 -13.20 -4.59 6.63
N SER A 91 -12.08 -4.72 7.32
CA SER A 91 -11.72 -3.84 8.44
C SER A 91 -10.28 -3.38 8.34
N VAL A 92 -9.97 -2.22 8.94
CA VAL A 92 -8.61 -1.70 9.05
C VAL A 92 -8.22 -1.51 10.51
N ASP A 93 -7.06 -2.05 10.89
CA ASP A 93 -6.54 -1.91 12.25
C ASP A 93 -6.30 -0.41 12.55
N SER A 94 -6.93 0.09 13.60
CA SER A 94 -6.98 1.51 13.93
C SER A 94 -6.85 1.72 15.44
N TYR A 95 -6.28 2.84 15.87
CA TYR A 95 -6.19 3.16 17.30
C TYR A 95 -7.56 3.42 17.93
N VAL A 96 -8.43 4.13 17.22
CA VAL A 96 -9.82 4.33 17.63
C VAL A 96 -10.70 3.35 16.87
N GLN A 97 -11.62 2.73 17.61
CA GLN A 97 -12.71 1.95 17.05
C GLN A 97 -13.88 2.87 16.70
N ASP A 98 -14.20 2.92 15.42
CA ASP A 98 -15.20 3.73 14.76
C ASP A 98 -15.89 2.90 13.67
N LEU A 99 -17.16 3.19 13.40
CA LEU A 99 -17.94 2.46 12.41
C LEU A 99 -17.41 2.59 10.96
N HIS A 100 -16.56 3.58 10.68
CA HIS A 100 -15.91 3.72 9.37
C HIS A 100 -14.56 2.99 9.29
N ASN A 101 -14.10 2.30 10.34
CA ASN A 101 -12.96 1.39 10.22
C ASN A 101 -13.33 0.11 9.44
N GLU A 102 -14.62 -0.07 9.13
CA GLU A 102 -15.17 -1.27 8.55
C GLU A 102 -16.04 -0.96 7.32
N ALA A 103 -16.12 -1.90 6.39
CA ALA A 103 -16.99 -1.83 5.23
C ALA A 103 -17.45 -3.24 4.80
N ASP A 104 -18.76 -3.40 4.62
CA ASP A 104 -19.34 -4.61 4.07
C ASP A 104 -19.62 -4.48 2.58
N LEU A 105 -19.40 -5.55 1.82
CA LEU A 105 -19.72 -5.60 0.40
C LEU A 105 -20.19 -6.98 -0.07
N VAL A 106 -20.76 -7.01 -1.27
CA VAL A 106 -21.11 -8.24 -1.98
C VAL A 106 -20.42 -8.22 -3.35
N LEU A 107 -19.70 -9.30 -3.67
CA LEU A 107 -19.01 -9.47 -4.94
C LEU A 107 -19.75 -10.45 -5.84
N ALA A 108 -20.04 -10.01 -7.05
CA ALA A 108 -20.46 -10.87 -8.15
C ALA A 108 -19.23 -11.51 -8.83
N PRO A 109 -19.39 -12.63 -9.56
CA PRO A 109 -18.33 -13.21 -10.39
C PRO A 109 -17.72 -12.18 -11.33
N SER A 110 -16.39 -12.16 -11.45
CA SER A 110 -15.62 -11.20 -12.24
C SER A 110 -15.81 -9.73 -11.85
N GLY A 111 -16.49 -9.45 -10.73
CA GLY A 111 -16.69 -8.10 -10.22
C GLY A 111 -15.43 -7.55 -9.57
N GLU A 112 -15.24 -6.24 -9.67
CA GLU A 112 -14.16 -5.52 -8.99
C GLU A 112 -14.72 -4.46 -8.04
N VAL A 113 -14.13 -4.36 -6.84
CA VAL A 113 -14.42 -3.31 -5.87
C VAL A 113 -13.12 -2.65 -5.44
N TYR A 114 -13.20 -1.35 -5.11
CA TYR A 114 -12.05 -0.51 -4.77
C TYR A 114 -12.24 0.03 -3.36
N ALA A 115 -11.46 -0.48 -2.41
CA ALA A 115 -11.46 -0.10 -1.01
C ALA A 115 -10.28 0.86 -0.74
N LYS A 116 -10.59 2.11 -0.45
CA LYS A 116 -9.62 3.14 -0.08
C LYS A 116 -9.46 3.17 1.42
N VAL A 117 -8.23 3.12 1.91
CA VAL A 117 -7.90 3.42 3.30
C VAL A 117 -7.50 4.89 3.41
N LEU A 118 -8.11 5.60 4.35
CA LEU A 118 -7.79 7.00 4.64
C LEU A 118 -7.25 7.13 6.07
N PRO A 119 -6.13 7.81 6.28
CA PRO A 119 -5.72 8.21 7.60
C PRO A 119 -6.63 9.34 8.10
N LEU A 120 -7.15 9.20 9.30
CA LEU A 120 -7.74 10.29 10.08
C LEU A 120 -6.68 10.73 11.09
N ASP A 121 -5.74 11.53 10.62
CA ASP A 121 -4.82 12.20 11.53
C ASP A 121 -5.61 13.18 12.41
N SER A 122 -5.13 13.49 13.61
CA SER A 122 -5.77 14.38 14.59
C SER A 122 -7.00 13.89 15.37
N PHE A 123 -7.55 12.70 15.10
CA PHE A 123 -8.71 12.19 15.87
C PHE A 123 -8.41 12.04 17.37
N VAL A 124 -7.22 11.52 17.71
CA VAL A 124 -6.69 11.53 19.08
C VAL A 124 -5.33 12.22 19.07
N GLN A 125 -5.29 13.42 19.64
CA GLN A 125 -4.09 14.22 19.75
C GLN A 125 -4.04 14.99 21.07
N GLY A 126 -2.84 15.34 21.51
CA GLY A 126 -2.63 16.13 22.72
C GLY A 126 -1.17 16.52 22.93
N GLY A 127 -0.93 17.32 23.95
CA GLY A 127 0.40 17.88 24.25
C GLY A 127 0.52 19.36 23.89
N ALA A 128 1.70 19.93 24.10
CA ALA A 128 1.93 21.35 23.90
C ALA A 128 2.19 21.68 22.43
N ALA A 129 1.72 22.84 21.98
CA ALA A 129 1.99 23.36 20.63
C ALA A 129 3.50 23.53 20.34
N VAL A 130 4.33 23.60 21.39
CA VAL A 130 5.78 23.72 21.33
C VAL A 130 6.39 22.68 22.27
N GLY A 131 7.32 21.86 21.77
CA GLY A 131 8.10 20.92 22.60
C GLY A 131 7.62 19.47 22.64
N GLY A 132 6.51 19.14 21.98
CA GLY A 132 6.07 17.75 21.82
C GLY A 132 4.57 17.57 22.01
N GLY A 133 3.90 17.13 20.95
CA GLY A 133 2.56 16.58 20.97
C GLY A 133 2.57 15.17 20.40
N TYR A 134 1.49 14.43 20.63
CA TYR A 134 1.28 13.13 20.02
C TYR A 134 0.03 13.16 19.13
N LYS A 135 0.05 12.35 18.08
CA LYS A 135 -1.12 12.01 17.28
C LYS A 135 -1.18 10.48 17.20
N ARG A 136 -2.34 9.88 17.45
CA ARG A 136 -2.54 8.44 17.27
C ARG A 136 -3.09 8.19 15.87
N ASN A 137 -2.55 7.17 15.21
CA ASN A 137 -2.95 6.82 13.86
C ASN A 137 -4.33 6.14 13.90
N THR A 138 -5.30 6.78 13.27
CA THR A 138 -6.66 6.27 13.10
C THR A 138 -6.87 6.10 11.59
N PHE A 139 -7.50 5.02 11.17
CA PHE A 139 -7.70 4.72 9.75
C PHE A 139 -9.14 4.34 9.48
N VAL A 140 -9.69 4.79 8.36
CA VAL A 140 -11.02 4.38 7.89
C VAL A 140 -10.92 3.73 6.53
N VAL A 141 -11.92 2.93 6.16
CA VAL A 141 -12.00 2.27 4.85
C VAL A 141 -13.31 2.62 4.16
N TRP A 142 -13.22 3.12 2.93
CA TRP A 142 -14.38 3.47 2.10
C TRP A 142 -14.35 2.74 0.78
N LEU A 143 -15.53 2.33 0.32
CA LEU A 143 -15.72 1.75 -1.01
C LEU A 143 -15.95 2.87 -2.02
N TYR A 144 -15.09 2.93 -3.03
CA TYR A 144 -15.18 3.93 -4.09
C TYR A 144 -15.87 3.36 -5.34
N PRO A 145 -16.59 4.21 -6.10
CA PRO A 145 -17.09 3.83 -7.42
C PRO A 145 -15.94 3.32 -8.31
N PRO A 146 -16.18 2.28 -9.14
CA PRO A 146 -15.11 1.64 -9.93
C PRO A 146 -14.27 2.60 -10.75
N GLU A 147 -14.87 3.59 -11.42
CA GLU A 147 -14.15 4.58 -12.22
C GLU A 147 -13.15 5.40 -11.39
N GLN A 148 -13.57 5.84 -10.20
CA GLN A 148 -12.73 6.66 -9.31
C GLN A 148 -11.64 5.81 -8.65
N GLY A 149 -11.99 4.62 -8.17
CA GLY A 149 -11.05 3.71 -7.56
C GLY A 149 -9.98 3.23 -8.55
N ARG A 150 -10.39 2.87 -9.77
CA ARG A 150 -9.49 2.46 -10.84
C ARG A 150 -8.52 3.56 -11.23
N ALA A 151 -9.02 4.79 -11.39
CA ALA A 151 -8.17 5.94 -11.66
C ALA A 151 -7.15 6.17 -10.53
N ALA A 152 -7.54 6.09 -9.26
CA ALA A 152 -6.63 6.26 -8.13
C ALA A 152 -5.57 5.15 -8.05
N VAL A 153 -5.97 3.88 -8.24
CA VAL A 153 -5.03 2.75 -8.30
C VAL A 153 -4.03 2.90 -9.45
N ALA A 154 -4.44 3.42 -10.60
CA ALA A 154 -3.53 3.65 -11.73
C ALA A 154 -2.38 4.61 -11.39
N HIS A 155 -2.59 5.53 -10.44
CA HIS A 155 -1.58 6.49 -9.96
C HIS A 155 -0.78 5.97 -8.74
N SER A 156 -1.10 4.77 -8.25
CA SER A 156 -0.43 4.16 -7.10
C SER A 156 0.75 3.29 -7.56
N TYR A 157 1.65 2.98 -6.63
CA TYR A 157 2.62 1.90 -6.83
C TYR A 157 2.05 0.59 -6.31
N PHE A 158 2.45 -0.52 -6.93
CA PHE A 158 2.02 -1.85 -6.55
C PHE A 158 2.81 -2.35 -5.35
N THR A 159 2.11 -2.88 -4.36
CA THR A 159 2.68 -3.50 -3.16
C THR A 159 2.46 -5.00 -3.21
N ALA A 160 3.53 -5.78 -3.36
CA ALA A 160 3.45 -7.24 -3.42
C ALA A 160 3.16 -7.90 -2.04
N GLY A 161 3.09 -7.10 -0.97
CA GLY A 161 3.10 -7.51 0.43
C GLY A 161 1.75 -7.81 1.04
N GLY A 162 0.96 -8.68 0.42
CA GLY A 162 0.11 -9.51 1.26
C GLY A 162 -0.02 -10.89 0.63
N SER A 163 0.48 -11.84 1.37
CA SER A 163 0.45 -13.27 1.13
C SER A 163 0.09 -13.89 2.46
#